data_AF-A0A9J7FMI2-F1
#
_entry.id   AF-A0A9J7FMI2-F1
#
_cell.length_a   1.000
_cell.length_b   1.000
_cell.length_c   1.000
_cell.angle_alpha   90.00
_cell.angle_beta   90.00
_cell.angle_gamma   90.00
#
_symmetry.space_group_name_H-M   'P 1'
#
loop_
_entity.id
_entity.type
_entity.pdbx_description
1 polymer ?
#
loop_
_entity_poly.entity_id
_entity_poly.type
_entity_poly.pdbx_seq_one_letter_code
_entity_poly.pdbx_strand_id
1 'polypeptide(L)'
;MSLSAHQPKEPGQPANQLKEPSQESQILCPDPDVVVELNVGGQFYTTTMGTLMKHPGSKFSQILYRSEKYYRDAQGRVFIDRPGTYFGPILDYLRTGKVPTEYIPEVYHEAKFYQIHLLVKILEDMPQIFGEQVARMQFLLGVPNYKENLEVLLHLARAEAVAMRLSKVVVCVVHTEEEDAKCVEPLHILEAKKTPVVKFGPWKAGPGNEDLVYCLEKDIRAQGYKVSPQRYHLNRDPYTCFWIFVFTWW
;
A
#
# COMPACT_ATOMS: atom_id res chain seq x y z
N MET A 1 52.37 -69.98 18.63
CA MET A 1 51.77 -71.31 18.87
C MET A 1 50.28 -71.06 19.04
N SER A 2 49.51 -71.00 17.95
CA SER A 2 48.98 -72.16 17.20
C SER A 2 48.00 -72.92 18.10
N LEU A 3 46.71 -72.61 18.00
CA LEU A 3 45.71 -73.29 17.15
C LEU A 3 45.49 -74.75 17.58
N SER A 4 44.27 -75.05 18.02
CA SER A 4 43.63 -76.29 17.59
C SER A 4 42.13 -76.08 17.44
N ALA A 5 41.68 -76.43 16.24
CA ALA A 5 40.30 -76.42 15.78
C ALA A 5 39.77 -77.86 15.76
N HIS A 6 38.45 -78.03 15.79
CA HIS A 6 37.65 -79.02 15.03
C HIS A 6 36.17 -78.74 15.38
N GLN A 7 35.29 -78.23 14.50
CA GLN A 7 34.67 -78.75 13.25
C GLN A 7 33.12 -78.86 13.46
N PRO A 8 32.25 -79.10 12.45
CA PRO A 8 31.30 -78.10 11.89
C PRO A 8 29.80 -78.51 11.93
N LYS A 9 28.88 -77.59 11.51
CA LYS A 9 27.72 -77.78 10.58
C LYS A 9 26.63 -76.69 10.71
N GLU A 10 26.25 -76.10 9.58
CA GLU A 10 24.98 -75.36 9.34
C GLU A 10 23.76 -76.34 9.26
N PRO A 11 22.46 -75.94 9.19
CA PRO A 11 21.89 -74.66 8.72
C PRO A 11 20.63 -74.12 9.47
N GLY A 12 20.21 -72.88 9.16
CA GLY A 12 18.83 -72.38 9.42
C GLY A 12 18.70 -70.86 9.59
N GLN A 13 18.15 -70.16 8.58
CA GLN A 13 17.59 -68.79 8.68
C GLN A 13 16.25 -68.79 9.45
N PRO A 14 15.58 -67.65 9.81
CA PRO A 14 15.89 -66.23 9.57
C PRO A 14 15.69 -65.32 10.83
N ALA A 15 16.12 -64.06 10.78
CA ALA A 15 15.48 -63.00 11.57
C ALA A 15 15.54 -61.66 10.83
N ASN A 16 14.39 -61.34 10.22
CA ASN A 16 14.05 -60.07 9.61
C ASN A 16 14.09 -58.97 10.69
N GLN A 17 14.90 -57.92 10.50
CA GLN A 17 14.84 -56.73 11.34
C GLN A 17 13.53 -55.98 11.02
N LEU A 18 12.55 -56.03 11.91
CA LEU A 18 11.50 -55.01 11.94
C LEU A 18 12.13 -53.70 12.43
N LYS A 19 12.43 -52.82 11.49
CA LYS A 19 12.62 -51.40 11.77
C LYS A 19 11.21 -50.79 11.77
N GLU A 20 10.75 -50.32 12.92
CA GLU A 20 9.50 -49.58 13.00
C GLU A 20 9.55 -48.37 12.05
N PRO A 21 8.48 -48.08 11.29
CA PRO A 21 8.43 -46.86 10.51
C PRO A 21 8.25 -45.69 11.47
N SER A 22 9.30 -44.88 11.54
CA SER A 22 9.30 -43.50 12.01
C SER A 22 8.05 -42.77 11.54
N GLN A 23 7.37 -42.11 12.49
CA GLN A 23 6.27 -41.19 12.27
C GLN A 23 6.72 -40.04 11.36
N GLU A 24 6.59 -40.24 10.04
CA GLU A 24 6.46 -39.13 9.11
C GLU A 24 5.08 -38.51 9.35
N SER A 25 5.11 -37.34 9.98
CA SER A 25 3.98 -36.45 10.18
C SER A 25 3.23 -36.25 8.86
N GLN A 26 2.14 -37.00 8.72
CA GLN A 26 1.17 -36.84 7.65
C GLN A 26 0.66 -35.41 7.69
N ILE A 27 0.88 -34.66 6.62
CA ILE A 27 0.21 -33.39 6.37
C ILE A 27 -1.25 -33.74 6.12
N LEU A 28 -2.05 -33.88 7.17
CA LEU A 28 -3.49 -33.97 7.05
C LEU A 28 -3.97 -32.61 6.55
N CYS A 29 -4.49 -32.58 5.32
CA CYS A 29 -5.33 -31.46 4.89
C CYS A 29 -6.48 -31.35 5.90
N PRO A 30 -6.62 -30.24 6.63
CA PRO A 30 -7.68 -30.06 7.60
C PRO A 30 -9.03 -30.14 6.89
N ASP A 31 -9.98 -30.78 7.55
CA ASP A 31 -11.35 -30.94 7.06
C ASP A 31 -11.93 -29.56 6.69
N PRO A 32 -12.36 -29.36 5.42
CA PRO A 32 -12.83 -28.06 4.93
C PRO A 32 -14.06 -27.53 5.66
N ASP A 33 -14.85 -28.40 6.31
CA ASP A 33 -16.08 -28.02 7.02
C ASP A 33 -15.83 -27.59 8.47
N VAL A 34 -14.58 -27.71 8.95
CA VAL A 34 -14.21 -27.26 10.31
C VAL A 34 -14.40 -25.75 10.43
N VAL A 35 -15.19 -25.35 11.42
CA VAL A 35 -15.40 -23.96 11.78
C VAL A 35 -14.16 -23.39 12.47
N VAL A 36 -13.77 -22.19 12.07
CA VAL A 36 -12.63 -21.44 12.59
C VAL A 36 -13.11 -20.07 13.07
N GLU A 37 -12.68 -19.70 14.26
CA GLU A 37 -12.87 -18.38 14.83
C GLU A 37 -11.57 -17.57 14.75
N LEU A 38 -11.70 -16.35 14.23
CA LEU A 38 -10.61 -15.41 14.03
C LEU A 38 -10.86 -14.16 14.88
N ASN A 39 -9.81 -13.64 15.49
CA ASN A 39 -9.76 -12.35 16.13
C ASN A 39 -8.80 -11.46 15.33
N VAL A 40 -9.34 -10.55 14.52
CA VAL A 40 -8.57 -9.65 13.65
C VAL A 40 -8.54 -8.26 14.28
N GLY A 41 -7.47 -7.96 15.02
CA GLY A 41 -7.31 -6.69 15.73
C GLY A 41 -8.46 -6.34 16.68
N GLY A 42 -9.07 -7.35 17.32
CA GLY A 42 -10.21 -7.20 18.22
C GLY A 42 -11.58 -7.41 17.59
N GLN A 43 -11.67 -7.55 16.26
CA GLN A 43 -12.92 -7.89 15.56
C GLN A 43 -13.02 -9.39 15.34
N PHE A 44 -14.16 -9.99 15.66
CA PHE A 44 -14.35 -11.43 15.62
C PHE A 44 -15.04 -11.87 14.34
N TYR A 45 -14.46 -12.89 13.70
CA TYR A 45 -15.01 -13.51 12.50
C TYR A 45 -15.10 -15.01 12.67
N THR A 46 -16.18 -15.58 12.13
CA THR A 46 -16.37 -17.04 12.08
C THR A 46 -16.48 -17.46 10.63
N THR A 47 -15.74 -18.50 10.26
CA THR A 47 -15.70 -19.04 8.90
C THR A 47 -15.32 -20.52 8.91
N THR A 48 -15.10 -21.13 7.75
CA THR A 48 -14.64 -22.51 7.64
C THR A 48 -13.19 -22.60 7.15
N MET A 49 -12.53 -23.71 7.48
CA MET A 49 -11.20 -24.05 6.94
C MET A 49 -11.19 -24.01 5.42
N GLY A 50 -12.23 -24.56 4.76
CA GLY A 50 -12.37 -24.54 3.31
C GLY A 50 -12.40 -23.13 2.72
N THR A 51 -13.04 -22.18 3.40
CA THR A 51 -13.05 -20.77 2.98
C THR A 51 -11.65 -20.16 3.01
N LEU A 52 -10.92 -20.35 4.11
CA LEU A 52 -9.58 -19.77 4.28
C LEU A 52 -8.53 -20.45 3.39
N MET A 53 -8.73 -21.73 3.05
CA MET A 53 -7.83 -22.52 2.21
C MET A 53 -8.14 -22.44 0.72
N LYS A 54 -9.22 -21.76 0.31
CA LYS A 54 -9.66 -21.69 -1.09
C LYS A 54 -8.60 -21.14 -2.05
N HIS A 55 -7.68 -20.31 -1.56
CA HIS A 55 -6.56 -19.77 -2.32
C HIS A 55 -5.24 -20.33 -1.78
N PRO A 56 -4.70 -21.40 -2.40
CA PRO A 56 -3.39 -21.95 -2.06
C PRO A 56 -2.31 -20.87 -2.22
N GLY A 57 -1.39 -20.79 -1.25
CA GLY A 57 -0.33 -19.77 -1.23
C GLY A 57 -0.73 -18.47 -0.53
N SER A 58 -1.99 -18.31 -0.12
CA SER A 58 -2.37 -17.24 0.79
C SER A 58 -1.73 -17.42 2.17
N LYS A 59 -1.62 -16.31 2.91
CA LYS A 59 -1.08 -16.31 4.27
C LYS A 59 -1.93 -17.13 5.24
N PHE A 60 -3.23 -17.34 4.94
CA PHE A 60 -4.11 -18.17 5.75
C PHE A 60 -3.65 -19.62 5.84
N SER A 61 -3.09 -20.18 4.77
CA SER A 61 -2.49 -21.51 4.83
C SER A 61 -1.38 -21.53 5.88
N GLN A 62 -0.50 -20.53 5.90
CA GLN A 62 0.55 -20.45 6.91
C GLN A 62 0.00 -20.26 8.33
N ILE A 63 -1.01 -19.39 8.49
CA ILE A 63 -1.67 -19.12 9.76
C ILE A 63 -2.26 -20.39 10.37
N LEU A 64 -2.90 -21.20 9.54
CA LEU A 64 -3.65 -22.38 9.99
C LEU A 64 -2.76 -23.62 10.11
N TYR A 65 -1.82 -23.84 9.19
CA TYR A 65 -0.91 -25.00 9.23
C TYR A 65 0.24 -24.83 10.23
N ARG A 66 0.63 -23.59 10.58
CA ARG A 66 1.72 -23.32 11.54
C ARG A 66 1.18 -22.77 12.85
N SER A 67 0.13 -23.40 13.40
CA SER A 67 -0.58 -22.98 14.61
C SER A 67 0.33 -22.69 15.82
N GLU A 68 1.54 -23.26 15.89
CA GLU A 68 2.50 -23.00 16.98
C GLU A 68 3.16 -21.60 16.91
N LYS A 69 3.11 -20.93 15.76
CA LYS A 69 3.73 -19.60 15.55
C LYS A 69 2.75 -18.44 15.58
N TYR A 70 1.45 -18.70 15.62
CA TYR A 70 0.42 -17.67 15.58
C TYR A 70 -0.24 -17.53 16.94
N TYR A 71 -0.35 -16.28 17.39
CA TYR A 71 -0.97 -15.95 18.66
C TYR A 71 -2.43 -16.41 18.66
N ARG A 72 -2.87 -16.95 19.79
CA ARG A 72 -4.29 -17.14 20.10
C ARG A 72 -4.68 -16.14 21.16
N ASP A 73 -5.91 -15.67 21.12
CA ASP A 73 -6.42 -14.85 22.22
C ASP A 73 -6.82 -15.71 23.43
N ALA A 74 -7.30 -15.05 24.49
CA ALA A 74 -7.69 -15.71 25.74
C ALA A 74 -8.83 -16.73 25.56
N GLN A 75 -9.57 -16.68 24.44
CA GLN A 75 -10.66 -17.60 24.11
C GLN A 75 -10.20 -18.71 23.14
N GLY A 76 -8.91 -18.73 22.78
CA GLY A 76 -8.34 -19.74 21.88
C GLY A 76 -8.56 -19.46 20.40
N ARG A 77 -9.09 -18.29 20.03
CA ARG A 77 -9.32 -17.90 18.63
C ARG A 77 -8.01 -17.50 17.97
N VAL A 78 -7.89 -17.72 16.67
CA VAL A 78 -6.68 -17.35 15.92
C VAL A 78 -6.59 -15.82 15.88
N PHE A 79 -5.53 -15.27 16.47
CA PHE A 79 -5.33 -13.83 16.51
C PHE A 79 -4.50 -13.36 15.31
N ILE A 80 -4.99 -12.32 14.64
CA ILE A 80 -4.33 -11.65 13.53
C ILE A 80 -4.17 -10.17 13.94
N ASP A 81 -2.93 -9.73 14.08
CA ASP A 81 -2.60 -8.34 14.42
C ASP A 81 -2.73 -7.43 13.19
N ARG A 82 -3.97 -7.21 12.77
CA ARG A 82 -4.38 -6.39 11.61
C ARG A 82 -5.70 -5.67 11.90
N PRO A 83 -5.99 -4.55 11.22
CA PRO A 83 -7.29 -3.91 11.34
C PRO A 83 -8.41 -4.82 10.83
N GLY A 84 -9.36 -5.17 11.70
CA GLY A 84 -10.52 -5.97 11.31
C GLY A 84 -11.45 -5.28 10.31
N THR A 85 -11.49 -3.94 10.30
CA THR A 85 -12.44 -3.14 9.51
C THR A 85 -12.51 -3.54 8.03
N TYR A 86 -11.38 -3.89 7.41
CA TYR A 86 -11.31 -4.25 5.99
C TYR A 86 -11.20 -5.77 5.74
N PHE A 87 -11.29 -6.58 6.81
CA PHE A 87 -11.24 -8.03 6.70
C PHE A 87 -12.55 -8.63 6.18
N GLY A 88 -13.70 -7.99 6.44
CA GLY A 88 -15.00 -8.43 5.92
C GLY A 88 -15.00 -8.61 4.39
N PRO A 89 -14.64 -7.57 3.61
CA PRO A 89 -14.51 -7.68 2.15
C PRO A 89 -13.54 -8.78 1.69
N ILE A 90 -12.42 -8.96 2.41
CA ILE A 90 -11.47 -10.05 2.14
C ILE A 90 -12.15 -11.41 2.32
N LEU A 91 -12.84 -11.62 3.42
CA LEU A 91 -13.51 -12.87 3.74
C LEU A 91 -14.66 -13.17 2.76
N ASP A 92 -15.40 -12.15 2.34
CA ASP A 92 -16.48 -12.31 1.35
C ASP A 92 -15.96 -12.65 -0.04
N TYR A 93 -14.79 -12.10 -0.43
CA TYR A 93 -14.08 -12.54 -1.62
C TYR A 93 -13.69 -14.01 -1.52
N LEU A 94 -13.13 -14.47 -0.39
CA LEU A 94 -12.80 -15.88 -0.19
C LEU A 94 -14.05 -16.77 -0.29
N ARG A 95 -15.18 -16.35 0.25
CA ARG A 95 -16.44 -17.11 0.16
C ARG A 95 -16.97 -17.19 -1.26
N THR A 96 -17.16 -16.03 -1.89
CA THR A 96 -17.99 -15.89 -3.09
C THR A 96 -17.21 -15.67 -4.38
N GLY A 97 -15.94 -15.28 -4.29
CA GLY A 97 -15.14 -14.79 -5.42
C GLY A 97 -15.52 -13.38 -5.90
N LYS A 98 -16.51 -12.73 -5.28
CA LYS A 98 -16.94 -11.38 -5.65
C LYS A 98 -15.89 -10.35 -5.22
N VAL A 99 -15.48 -9.53 -6.16
CA VAL A 99 -14.49 -8.48 -5.95
C VAL A 99 -15.14 -7.32 -5.18
N PRO A 100 -14.48 -6.75 -4.16
CA PRO A 100 -15.00 -5.60 -3.42
C PRO A 100 -15.18 -4.40 -4.34
N THR A 101 -16.17 -3.55 -4.03
CA THR A 101 -16.47 -2.31 -4.75
C THR A 101 -16.26 -1.05 -3.90
N GLU A 102 -15.99 -1.23 -2.61
CA GLU A 102 -15.80 -0.17 -1.63
C GLU A 102 -14.46 -0.35 -0.90
N TYR A 103 -13.91 0.74 -0.37
CA TYR A 103 -12.63 0.75 0.36
C TYR A 103 -11.49 0.09 -0.42
N ILE A 104 -11.47 0.29 -1.75
CA ILE A 104 -10.55 -0.39 -2.67
C ILE A 104 -9.07 -0.23 -2.26
N PRO A 105 -8.57 0.98 -1.92
CA PRO A 105 -7.19 1.13 -1.44
C PRO A 105 -6.89 0.32 -0.18
N GLU A 106 -7.78 0.37 0.82
CA GLU A 106 -7.58 -0.30 2.09
C GLU A 106 -7.66 -1.83 1.95
N VAL A 107 -8.62 -2.31 1.18
CA VAL A 107 -8.76 -3.74 0.88
C VAL A 107 -7.58 -4.24 0.03
N TYR A 108 -7.04 -3.42 -0.88
CA TYR A 108 -5.82 -3.77 -1.62
C TYR A 108 -4.62 -3.98 -0.67
N HIS A 109 -4.44 -3.11 0.33
CA HIS A 109 -3.38 -3.27 1.33
C HIS A 109 -3.55 -4.56 2.15
N GLU A 110 -4.77 -4.88 2.58
CA GLU A 110 -5.05 -6.14 3.27
C GLU A 110 -4.86 -7.36 2.36
N ALA A 111 -5.33 -7.32 1.11
CA ALA A 111 -5.17 -8.40 0.14
C ALA A 111 -3.68 -8.74 -0.10
N LYS A 112 -2.81 -7.72 -0.14
CA LYS A 112 -1.35 -7.91 -0.18
C LYS A 112 -0.82 -8.56 1.09
N PHE A 113 -1.27 -8.11 2.26
CA PHE A 113 -0.85 -8.70 3.54
C PHE A 113 -1.24 -10.18 3.65
N TYR A 114 -2.48 -10.52 3.28
CA TYR A 114 -2.98 -11.90 3.27
C TYR A 114 -2.51 -12.72 2.07
N GLN A 115 -1.76 -12.12 1.15
CA GLN A 115 -1.21 -12.76 -0.05
C GLN A 115 -2.29 -13.42 -0.94
N ILE A 116 -3.42 -12.74 -1.12
CA ILE A 116 -4.50 -13.20 -1.99
C ILE A 116 -4.19 -12.75 -3.42
N HIS A 117 -3.23 -13.41 -4.05
CA HIS A 117 -2.60 -12.96 -5.30
C HIS A 117 -3.58 -12.61 -6.43
N LEU A 118 -4.64 -13.40 -6.62
CA LEU A 118 -5.63 -13.12 -7.65
C LEU A 118 -6.41 -11.84 -7.36
N LEU A 119 -6.81 -11.61 -6.11
CA LEU A 119 -7.49 -10.37 -5.71
C LEU A 119 -6.55 -9.18 -5.85
N VAL A 120 -5.30 -9.30 -5.40
CA VAL A 120 -4.28 -8.24 -5.56
C VAL A 120 -4.16 -7.82 -7.02
N LYS A 121 -4.04 -8.78 -7.94
CA LYS A 121 -3.94 -8.49 -9.38
C LYS A 121 -5.18 -7.79 -9.92
N ILE A 122 -6.38 -8.26 -9.56
CA ILE A 122 -7.64 -7.63 -10.00
C ILE A 122 -7.72 -6.19 -9.50
N LEU A 123 -7.35 -5.95 -8.24
CA LEU A 123 -7.39 -4.62 -7.63
C LEU A 123 -6.33 -3.69 -8.25
N GLU A 124 -5.16 -4.20 -8.65
CA GLU A 124 -4.12 -3.42 -9.35
C GLU A 124 -4.60 -2.84 -10.68
N ASP A 125 -5.47 -3.56 -11.38
CA ASP A 125 -6.07 -3.11 -12.64
C ASP A 125 -7.26 -2.15 -12.42
N MET A 126 -7.72 -1.96 -11.18
CA MET A 126 -8.83 -1.04 -10.90
C MET A 126 -8.37 0.43 -10.97
N PRO A 127 -9.23 1.35 -11.45
CA PRO A 127 -8.88 2.77 -11.61
C PRO A 127 -8.32 3.43 -10.35
N GLN A 128 -8.84 3.09 -9.18
CA GLN A 128 -8.41 3.66 -7.90
C GLN A 128 -6.97 3.30 -7.53
N ILE A 129 -6.50 2.12 -7.95
CA ILE A 129 -5.15 1.61 -7.67
C ILE A 129 -4.22 1.92 -8.82
N PHE A 130 -4.60 1.56 -10.05
CA PHE A 130 -3.82 1.82 -11.25
C PHE A 130 -3.57 3.33 -11.46
N GLY A 131 -4.63 4.13 -11.37
CA GLY A 131 -4.55 5.57 -11.57
C GLY A 131 -3.63 6.23 -10.56
N GLU A 132 -3.62 5.75 -9.33
CA GLU A 132 -2.79 6.30 -8.26
C GLU A 132 -1.35 5.81 -8.30
N GLN A 133 -1.13 4.49 -8.37
CA GLN A 133 0.21 3.91 -8.26
C GLN A 133 1.01 3.99 -9.55
N VAL A 134 0.35 3.98 -10.70
CA VAL A 134 1.02 3.92 -12.00
C VAL A 134 0.89 5.25 -12.71
N ALA A 135 -0.33 5.67 -13.06
CA ALA A 135 -0.52 6.83 -13.93
C ALA A 135 -0.04 8.13 -13.28
N ARG A 136 -0.47 8.42 -12.04
CA ARG A 136 -0.04 9.61 -11.31
C ARG A 136 1.45 9.59 -10.99
N MET A 137 1.97 8.46 -10.52
CA MET A 137 3.40 8.35 -10.19
C MET A 137 4.28 8.56 -11.41
N GLN A 138 3.94 7.95 -12.55
CA GLN A 138 4.67 8.13 -13.81
C GLN A 138 4.61 9.58 -14.28
N PHE A 139 3.47 10.25 -14.10
CA PHE A 139 3.36 11.68 -14.38
C PHE A 139 4.30 12.50 -13.49
N LEU A 140 4.25 12.30 -12.16
CA LEU A 140 5.07 13.07 -11.22
C LEU A 140 6.58 12.86 -11.40
N LEU A 141 7.00 11.66 -11.79
CA LEU A 141 8.40 11.39 -12.17
C LEU A 141 8.86 12.21 -13.37
N GLY A 142 7.93 12.63 -14.24
CA GLY A 142 8.21 13.51 -15.37
C GLY A 142 8.22 15.01 -15.02
N VAL A 143 7.84 15.41 -13.80
CA VAL A 143 7.83 16.80 -13.35
C VAL A 143 9.17 17.11 -12.66
N PRO A 144 9.97 18.06 -13.20
CA PRO A 144 11.28 18.38 -12.62
C PRO A 144 11.17 18.85 -11.18
N ASN A 145 12.06 18.30 -10.33
CA ASN A 145 12.22 18.70 -8.92
C ASN A 145 10.92 18.67 -8.11
N TYR A 146 9.96 17.81 -8.46
CA TYR A 146 8.64 17.80 -7.82
C TYR A 146 8.73 17.69 -6.29
N LYS A 147 9.54 16.76 -5.79
CA LYS A 147 9.67 16.52 -4.36
C LYS A 147 10.32 17.71 -3.65
N GLU A 148 11.44 18.21 -4.18
CA GLU A 148 12.17 19.33 -3.60
C GLU A 148 11.30 20.59 -3.58
N ASN A 149 10.59 20.87 -4.67
CA ASN A 149 9.69 22.02 -4.78
C ASN A 149 8.50 21.89 -3.82
N LEU A 150 7.94 20.69 -3.64
CA LEU A 150 6.90 20.43 -2.65
C LEU A 150 7.41 20.68 -1.22
N GLU A 151 8.64 20.28 -0.90
CA GLU A 151 9.24 20.56 0.41
C GLU A 151 9.44 22.07 0.64
N VAL A 152 9.88 22.81 -0.38
CA VAL A 152 10.01 24.28 -0.33
C VAL A 152 8.65 24.94 -0.11
N LEU A 153 7.61 24.52 -0.84
CA LEU A 153 6.24 25.00 -0.67
C LEU A 153 5.78 24.85 0.79
N LEU A 154 5.96 23.67 1.37
CA LEU A 154 5.55 23.38 2.74
C LEU A 154 6.40 24.12 3.78
N HIS A 155 7.67 24.38 3.49
CA HIS A 155 8.52 25.22 4.33
C HIS A 155 8.02 26.67 4.36
N LEU A 156 7.73 27.25 3.19
CA LEU A 156 7.17 28.61 3.08
C LEU A 156 5.82 28.72 3.80
N ALA A 157 4.94 27.74 3.61
CA ALA A 157 3.63 27.72 4.26
C ALA A 157 3.75 27.72 5.79
N ARG A 158 4.70 26.96 6.35
CA ARG A 158 4.97 26.92 7.80
C ARG A 158 5.58 28.21 8.32
N ALA A 159 6.50 28.81 7.57
CA ALA A 159 7.15 30.05 7.98
C ALA A 159 6.14 31.19 8.14
N GLU A 160 5.16 31.30 7.23
CA GLU A 160 4.11 32.31 7.30
C GLU A 160 3.07 32.01 8.41
N ALA A 161 2.83 30.73 8.72
CA ALA A 161 1.90 30.29 9.75
C ALA A 161 2.28 30.76 11.18
N VAL A 162 3.55 31.10 11.41
CA VAL A 162 4.03 31.61 12.70
C VAL A 162 3.32 32.90 13.10
N ALA A 163 2.88 33.71 12.13
CA ALA A 163 2.24 34.99 12.38
C ALA A 163 0.71 34.97 12.16
N MET A 164 0.16 33.97 11.46
CA MET A 164 -1.22 33.98 10.97
C MET A 164 -1.86 32.59 10.98
N ARG A 165 -3.18 32.53 11.24
CA ARG A 165 -4.00 31.29 11.15
C ARG A 165 -4.04 30.69 9.74
N LEU A 166 -3.84 31.54 8.73
CA LEU A 166 -3.80 31.18 7.33
C LEU A 166 -2.44 31.55 6.75
N SER A 167 -1.88 30.68 5.93
CA SER A 167 -0.73 31.01 5.08
C SER A 167 -1.08 30.83 3.61
N LYS A 168 -0.38 31.56 2.75
CA LYS A 168 -0.64 31.65 1.32
C LYS A 168 0.67 31.57 0.55
N VAL A 169 0.84 30.47 -0.17
CA VAL A 169 2.02 30.29 -1.03
C VAL A 169 1.57 30.34 -2.49
N VAL A 170 2.21 31.21 -3.28
CA VAL A 170 1.97 31.27 -4.72
C VAL A 170 2.73 30.14 -5.40
N VAL A 171 2.08 29.47 -6.35
CA VAL A 171 2.65 28.37 -7.13
C VAL A 171 2.55 28.70 -8.61
N CYS A 172 3.68 28.66 -9.29
CA CYS A 172 3.77 28.76 -10.73
C CYS A 172 3.84 27.34 -11.31
N VAL A 173 2.81 26.95 -12.03
CA VAL A 173 2.63 25.63 -12.63
C VAL A 173 2.72 25.80 -14.13
N VAL A 174 3.79 25.26 -14.71
CA VAL A 174 4.15 25.48 -16.11
C VAL A 174 4.16 24.14 -16.83
N HIS A 175 3.27 23.95 -17.79
CA HIS A 175 3.25 22.72 -18.58
C HIS A 175 4.36 22.77 -19.63
N THR A 176 4.40 23.81 -20.45
CA THR A 176 5.28 23.87 -21.64
C THR A 176 6.36 24.93 -21.53
N GLU A 177 7.42 24.79 -22.33
CA GLU A 177 8.47 25.83 -22.48
C GLU A 177 7.89 27.19 -22.91
N GLU A 178 6.81 27.17 -23.72
CA GLU A 178 6.13 28.39 -24.16
C GLU A 178 5.38 29.09 -23.02
N GLU A 179 4.73 28.31 -22.14
CA GLU A 179 4.17 28.84 -20.89
C GLU A 179 5.27 29.39 -20.00
N ASP A 180 6.44 28.73 -19.97
CA ASP A 180 7.55 29.15 -19.13
C ASP A 180 8.09 30.54 -19.52
N ALA A 181 8.29 30.74 -20.82
CA ALA A 181 8.73 32.02 -21.36
C ALA A 181 7.75 33.17 -21.00
N LYS A 182 6.45 32.88 -20.92
CA LYS A 182 5.42 33.86 -20.54
C LYS A 182 5.39 34.16 -19.04
N CYS A 183 6.03 33.34 -18.21
CA CYS A 183 6.07 33.53 -16.76
C CYS A 183 7.17 34.49 -16.29
N VAL A 184 8.11 34.88 -17.15
CA VAL A 184 9.26 35.73 -16.79
C VAL A 184 8.85 37.06 -16.18
N GLU A 185 8.00 37.84 -16.85
CA GLU A 185 7.53 39.14 -16.34
C GLU A 185 6.70 38.99 -15.04
N PRO A 186 5.70 38.09 -14.97
CA PRO A 186 4.96 37.85 -13.73
C PRO A 186 5.84 37.45 -12.54
N LEU A 187 6.87 36.65 -12.75
CA LEU A 187 7.80 36.23 -11.69
C LEU A 187 8.61 37.42 -11.16
N HIS A 188 9.11 38.30 -12.03
CA HIS A 188 9.78 39.53 -11.60
C HIS A 188 8.84 40.45 -10.79
N ILE A 189 7.57 40.53 -11.15
CA ILE A 189 6.56 41.29 -10.39
C ILE A 189 6.38 40.71 -8.98
N LEU A 190 6.29 39.38 -8.85
CA LEU A 190 6.19 38.70 -7.55
C LEU A 190 7.43 38.94 -6.69
N GLU A 191 8.61 38.85 -7.29
CA GLU A 191 9.87 39.12 -6.63
C GLU A 191 9.95 40.56 -6.11
N ALA A 192 9.58 41.54 -6.93
CA ALA A 192 9.52 42.96 -6.53
C ALA A 192 8.55 43.19 -5.35
N LYS A 193 7.46 42.43 -5.29
CA LYS A 193 6.48 42.43 -4.18
C LYS A 193 6.91 41.57 -2.99
N LYS A 194 8.08 40.94 -3.03
CA LYS A 194 8.56 39.97 -2.02
C LYS A 194 7.56 38.84 -1.75
N THR A 195 6.78 38.47 -2.76
CA THR A 195 5.81 37.38 -2.65
C THR A 195 6.52 36.07 -3.01
N PRO A 196 6.67 35.13 -2.06
CA PRO A 196 7.35 33.87 -2.35
C PRO A 196 6.54 33.05 -3.35
N VAL A 197 7.24 32.50 -4.34
CA VAL A 197 6.66 31.67 -5.39
C VAL A 197 7.45 30.39 -5.55
N VAL A 198 6.76 29.26 -5.65
CA VAL A 198 7.35 27.96 -5.96
C VAL A 198 6.96 27.57 -7.37
N LYS A 199 7.95 27.28 -8.21
CA LYS A 199 7.73 26.91 -9.61
C LYS A 199 7.82 25.41 -9.79
N PHE A 200 6.88 24.84 -10.55
CA PHE A 200 6.89 23.45 -11.00
C PHE A 200 6.82 23.42 -12.53
N GLY A 201 7.67 22.61 -13.14
CA GLY A 201 7.79 22.49 -14.59
C GLY A 201 8.92 23.33 -15.20
N PRO A 202 9.03 23.34 -16.54
CA PRO A 202 8.13 22.69 -17.51
C PRO A 202 8.21 21.15 -17.52
N TRP A 203 7.17 20.45 -18.02
CA TRP A 203 7.18 18.99 -18.23
C TRP A 203 6.54 18.60 -19.57
N LYS A 204 6.84 17.40 -20.08
CA LYS A 204 6.38 16.96 -21.43
C LYS A 204 5.31 15.86 -21.41
N ALA A 205 4.77 15.54 -20.25
CA ALA A 205 3.71 14.56 -20.09
C ALA A 205 2.33 15.09 -20.55
N GLY A 206 1.39 14.17 -20.80
CA GLY A 206 0.02 14.49 -21.21
C GLY A 206 -0.82 15.29 -20.20
N PRO A 207 -0.75 15.02 -18.88
CA PRO A 207 -1.47 15.79 -17.87
C PRO A 207 -1.06 17.26 -17.85
N GLY A 208 -2.04 18.15 -17.67
CA GLY A 208 -1.86 19.60 -17.71
C GLY A 208 -1.74 20.25 -16.33
N ASN A 209 -1.85 21.59 -16.32
CA ASN A 209 -1.65 22.38 -15.10
C ASN A 209 -2.61 22.02 -13.96
N GLU A 210 -3.87 21.72 -14.27
CA GLU A 210 -4.88 21.34 -13.27
C GLU A 210 -4.59 19.97 -12.64
N ASP A 211 -4.06 19.03 -13.43
CA ASP A 211 -3.66 17.72 -12.95
C ASP A 211 -2.50 17.80 -11.95
N LEU A 212 -1.51 18.68 -12.21
CA LEU A 212 -0.43 18.90 -11.24
C LEU A 212 -0.95 19.54 -9.96
N VAL A 213 -1.85 20.51 -10.06
CA VAL A 213 -2.44 21.17 -8.88
C VAL A 213 -3.22 20.17 -8.04
N TYR A 214 -3.99 19.28 -8.67
CA TYR A 214 -4.64 18.18 -7.99
C TYR A 214 -3.63 17.25 -7.27
N CYS A 215 -2.52 16.91 -7.93
CA CYS A 215 -1.47 16.09 -7.33
C CYS A 215 -0.84 16.77 -6.10
N LEU A 216 -0.51 18.07 -6.22
CA LEU A 216 0.03 18.86 -5.12
C LEU A 216 -0.95 18.92 -3.95
N GLU A 217 -2.22 19.27 -4.20
CA GLU A 217 -3.25 19.32 -3.16
C GLU A 217 -3.38 17.96 -2.44
N LYS A 218 -3.38 16.86 -3.20
CA LYS A 218 -3.45 15.51 -2.66
C LYS A 218 -2.22 15.16 -1.80
N ASP A 219 -1.01 15.41 -2.28
CA ASP A 219 0.22 15.08 -1.56
C ASP A 219 0.42 15.97 -0.31
N ILE A 220 0.01 17.24 -0.38
CA ILE A 220 -0.03 18.14 0.78
C ILE A 220 -1.02 17.61 1.83
N ARG A 221 -2.23 17.21 1.43
CA ARG A 221 -3.23 16.64 2.35
C ARG A 221 -2.78 15.32 2.95
N ALA A 222 -2.08 14.48 2.19
CA ALA A 222 -1.50 13.23 2.68
C ALA A 222 -0.48 13.46 3.82
N GLN A 223 0.15 14.64 3.88
CA GLN A 223 1.01 15.06 4.99
C GLN A 223 0.25 15.70 6.18
N GLY A 224 -1.09 15.70 6.15
CA GLY A 224 -1.95 16.18 7.24
C GLY A 224 -2.32 17.66 7.17
N TYR A 225 -1.91 18.39 6.14
CA TYR A 225 -2.25 19.81 6.00
C TYR A 225 -3.68 20.00 5.45
N LYS A 226 -4.38 21.04 5.95
CA LYS A 226 -5.61 21.55 5.33
C LYS A 226 -5.23 22.62 4.31
N VAL A 227 -5.49 22.36 3.03
CA VAL A 227 -5.14 23.27 1.93
C VAL A 227 -6.26 23.37 0.90
N SER A 228 -6.39 24.55 0.28
CA SER A 228 -7.23 24.81 -0.88
C SER A 228 -6.46 25.59 -1.95
N PRO A 229 -6.26 25.03 -3.17
CA PRO A 229 -5.71 25.77 -4.29
C PRO A 229 -6.77 26.67 -4.95
N GLN A 230 -6.36 27.85 -5.41
CA GLN A 230 -7.21 28.80 -6.13
C GLN A 230 -6.41 29.42 -7.28
N ARG A 231 -7.09 29.89 -8.33
CA ARG A 231 -6.43 30.65 -9.40
C ARG A 231 -5.87 31.96 -8.84
N TYR A 232 -4.64 32.28 -9.19
CA TYR A 232 -3.97 33.49 -8.73
C TYR A 232 -3.81 34.49 -9.87
N HIS A 233 -4.39 35.67 -9.68
CA HIS A 233 -4.43 36.72 -10.69
C HIS A 233 -3.43 37.83 -10.33
N LEU A 234 -2.34 37.90 -11.10
CA LEU A 234 -1.27 38.89 -10.92
C LEU A 234 -1.64 40.27 -11.47
N ASN A 235 -2.35 40.29 -12.60
CA ASN A 235 -2.78 41.47 -13.33
C ASN A 235 -4.16 41.19 -13.98
N ARG A 236 -4.64 42.13 -14.82
CA ARG A 236 -5.89 41.95 -15.59
C ARG A 236 -5.82 40.80 -16.60
N ASP A 237 -4.62 40.38 -17.00
CA ASP A 237 -4.43 39.22 -17.88
C ASP A 237 -4.45 37.91 -17.09
N PRO A 238 -5.27 36.93 -17.50
CA PRO A 238 -5.38 35.66 -16.82
C PRO A 238 -4.19 34.77 -17.18
N TYR A 239 -3.06 34.96 -16.52
CA TYR A 239 -1.99 33.94 -16.55
C TYR A 239 -2.53 32.65 -15.95
N THR A 240 -2.69 31.62 -16.79
CA THR A 240 -3.25 30.32 -16.38
C THR A 240 -2.25 29.47 -15.59
N CYS A 241 -0.99 29.89 -15.52
CA CYS A 241 0.09 29.17 -14.84
C CYS A 241 0.12 29.43 -13.32
N PHE A 242 -0.57 30.45 -12.80
CA PHE A 242 -0.42 30.84 -11.39
C PHE A 242 -1.60 30.41 -10.52
N TRP A 243 -1.25 29.84 -9.37
CA TRP A 243 -2.16 29.36 -8.34
C TRP A 243 -1.73 29.88 -6.98
N ILE A 244 -2.66 29.95 -6.04
CA ILE A 244 -2.38 30.26 -4.64
C ILE A 244 -2.92 29.13 -3.77
N PHE A 245 -2.03 28.54 -2.98
CA PHE A 245 -2.36 27.48 -2.04
C PHE A 245 -2.58 28.11 -0.67
N VAL A 246 -3.82 28.05 -0.18
CA VAL A 246 -4.22 28.61 1.11
C VAL A 246 -4.24 27.50 2.15
N PHE A 247 -3.37 27.57 3.14
CA PHE A 247 -3.26 26.61 4.24
C PHE A 247 -4.02 27.10 5.46
N THR A 248 -4.66 26.19 6.19
CA THR A 248 -5.36 26.47 7.46
C THR A 248 -4.77 25.63 8.59
N TRP A 249 -4.33 26.29 9.68
CA TRP A 249 -3.49 25.65 10.71
C TRP A 249 -4.21 25.26 12.00
N TRP A 250 -5.16 26.08 12.46
CA TRP A 250 -6.08 25.83 13.59
C TRP A 250 -7.39 26.56 13.31
#